data_AF-A0A640P4J3-F1
#
_entry.id   AF-A0A640P4J3-F1
#
_cell.length_a   1.000
_cell.length_b   1.000
_cell.length_c   1.000
_cell.angle_alpha   90.00
_cell.angle_beta   90.00
_cell.angle_gamma   90.00
#
_symmetry.space_group_name_H-M   'P 1'
#
loop_
_entity.id
_entity.type
_entity.pdbx_description
1 polymer ?
#
loop_
_entity_poly.entity_id
_entity_poly.type
_entity_poly.pdbx_seq_one_letter_code
_entity_poly.pdbx_strand_id
1 'polypeptide(L)' 'MQEEEAEKIVKAAEEACFDAIFEIHKVARRHNTSIIVEIGGVPVEKSPLTDKELSAHQAKTWKSRSS' A
#
# COMPACT_ATOMS: atom_id res chain seq x y z
N MET A 1 2.23 5.51 27.31
CA MET A 1 1.17 6.48 26.98
C MET A 1 1.48 7.21 25.67
N GLN A 2 2.62 7.91 25.53
CA GLN A 2 2.99 8.55 24.25
C GLN A 2 3.33 7.57 23.13
N GLU A 3 3.98 6.43 23.45
CA GLU A 3 4.34 5.40 22.47
C GLU A 3 3.11 4.72 21.85
N GLU A 4 2.12 4.38 22.67
CA GLU A 4 0.85 3.78 22.21
C GLU A 4 0.01 4.73 21.34
N GLU A 5 0.05 6.04 21.61
CA GLU A 5 -0.61 7.04 20.75
C GLU A 5 0.14 7.23 19.43
N ALA A 6 1.48 7.24 19.46
CA ALA A 6 2.30 7.30 18.25
C ALA A 6 2.05 6.08 17.35
N GLU A 7 1.97 4.87 17.92
CA GLU A 7 1.64 3.65 17.19
C GLU A 7 0.26 3.72 16.52
N LYS A 8 -0.75 4.28 17.20
CA LYS A 8 -2.09 4.47 16.62
C LYS A 8 -2.07 5.43 15.43
N ILE A 9 -1.30 6.52 15.52
CA ILE A 9 -1.15 7.50 14.43
C ILE A 9 -0.43 6.86 13.24
N VAL A 10 0.66 6.14 13.49
CA VAL A 10 1.41 5.42 12.44
C VAL A 10 0.49 4.41 11.75
N LYS A 11 -0.25 3.60 12.51
CA LYS A 11 -1.19 2.62 11.97
C LYS A 11 -2.27 3.27 11.11
N ALA A 12 -2.85 4.40 11.55
CA ALA A 12 -3.84 5.13 10.76
C ALA A 12 -3.24 5.72 9.47
N ALA A 13 -2.01 6.23 9.52
CA ALA A 13 -1.30 6.73 8.34
C ALA A 13 -0.98 5.59 7.35
N GLU A 14 -0.52 4.44 7.86
CA GLU A 14 -0.29 3.24 7.04
C GLU A 14 -1.56 2.76 6.35
N GLU A 15 -2.70 2.76 7.05
CA GLU A 15 -4.00 2.40 6.46
C GLU A 15 -4.41 3.36 5.34
N ALA A 16 -4.31 4.67 5.57
CA ALA A 16 -4.61 5.67 4.55
C ALA A 16 -3.68 5.56 3.32
N CYS A 17 -2.40 5.31 3.55
CA CYS A 17 -1.43 5.07 2.47
C CYS A 17 -1.73 3.79 1.70
N PHE A 18 -2.20 2.73 2.39
CA PHE A 18 -2.54 1.46 1.76
C PHE A 18 -3.68 1.61 0.75
N ASP A 19 -4.75 2.31 1.12
CA ASP A 19 -5.89 2.54 0.20
C ASP A 19 -5.47 3.36 -1.03
N ALA A 20 -4.62 4.38 -0.85
CA ALA A 20 -4.09 5.17 -1.96
C ALA A 20 -3.24 4.33 -2.93
N ILE A 21 -2.40 3.42 -2.42
CA ILE A 21 -1.56 2.54 -3.23
C ILE A 21 -2.41 1.64 -4.14
N PHE A 22 -3.56 1.16 -3.67
CA PHE A 22 -4.46 0.33 -4.48
C PHE A 22 -5.01 1.07 -5.69
N GLU A 23 -5.45 2.31 -5.50
CA GLU A 23 -5.96 3.13 -6.60
C GLU A 23 -4.85 3.48 -7.60
N ILE A 24 -3.62 3.73 -7.13
CA ILE A 24 -2.46 3.93 -8.02
C ILE A 24 -2.25 2.70 -8.92
N HIS A 25 -2.30 1.48 -8.36
CA HIS A 25 -2.17 0.25 -9.15
C HIS A 25 -3.28 0.09 -10.20
N LYS A 26 -4.53 0.39 -9.84
CA LYS A 26 -5.66 0.34 -10.79
C LYS A 26 -5.50 1.33 -11.93
N VAL A 27 -5.13 2.58 -11.62
CA VAL A 27 -4.92 3.64 -12.62
C VAL A 27 -3.75 3.29 -13.53
N ALA A 28 -2.61 2.90 -12.96
CA ALA A 28 -1.41 2.57 -13.74
C ALA A 28 -1.70 1.43 -14.74
N ARG A 29 -2.42 0.40 -14.30
CA ARG A 29 -2.84 -0.70 -15.17
C ARG A 29 -3.82 -0.24 -16.25
N ARG A 30 -4.80 0.60 -15.92
CA ARG A 30 -5.79 1.15 -16.88
C ARG A 30 -5.12 1.92 -18.01
N HIS A 31 -4.02 2.60 -17.72
CA HIS A 31 -3.25 3.38 -18.69
C HIS A 31 -2.04 2.63 -19.26
N ASN A 32 -1.87 1.35 -18.95
CA ASN A 32 -0.73 0.52 -19.37
C ASN A 32 0.62 1.18 -19.08
N THR A 33 0.74 1.78 -17.89
CA THR A 33 1.98 2.43 -17.41
C THR A 33 2.53 1.69 -16.20
N SER A 34 3.83 1.83 -15.95
CA SER A 34 4.49 1.36 -14.75
C SER A 34 4.34 2.33 -13.58
N ILE A 35 4.71 1.86 -12.38
CA ILE A 35 4.73 2.62 -11.14
C ILE A 35 6.18 2.75 -10.70
N ILE A 36 6.60 3.95 -10.31
CA ILE A 36 7.91 4.17 -9.69
C ILE A 36 7.72 4.25 -8.18
N VAL A 37 8.44 3.40 -7.45
CA VAL A 37 8.50 3.43 -5.97
C VAL A 37 9.92 3.80 -5.57
N GLU A 38 10.07 4.86 -4.78
CA GLU A 38 11.37 5.25 -4.24
C GLU A 38 11.65 4.49 -2.95
N ILE A 39 12.76 3.75 -2.91
CA ILE A 39 13.20 2.97 -1.75
C ILE A 39 14.59 3.47 -1.36
N GLY A 40 14.69 4.16 -0.23
CA GLY A 40 15.97 4.71 0.24
C GLY A 40 16.59 5.71 -0.74
N GLY A 41 15.78 6.53 -1.42
CA GLY A 41 16.25 7.48 -2.44
C GLY A 41 16.51 6.87 -3.81
N VAL A 42 16.31 5.56 -3.98
CA VAL A 42 16.51 4.87 -5.26
C VAL A 42 15.15 4.62 -5.92
N PRO A 43 14.88 5.16 -7.12
CA PRO A 43 13.66 4.88 -7.85
C PRO A 43 13.69 3.44 -8.39
N VAL A 44 12.65 2.67 -8.08
CA VAL A 44 12.46 1.30 -8.55
C VAL A 44 11.17 1.22 -9.35
N GLU A 45 11.28 0.83 -10.61
CA GLU A 45 10.13 0.60 -11.47
C GLU A 45 9.45 -0.73 -11.13
N LYS A 46 8.11 -0.71 -11.07
CA LYS A 46 7.27 -1.88 -10.82
C LYS A 46 6.10 -1.91 -11.78
N SER A 47 5.78 -3.12 -12.24
CA SER A 47 4.53 -3.37 -12.94
C SER A 47 3.34 -3.23 -11.99
N PRO A 48 2.20 -2.69 -12.45
CA PRO A 48 0.99 -2.66 -11.65
C PRO A 48 0.51 -4.06 -11.29
N LEU A 49 0.05 -4.23 -10.05
CA LEU A 49 -0.54 -5.49 -9.58
C LEU A 49 -1.88 -5.77 -10.28
N THR A 50 -2.19 -7.06 -10.46
CA THR A 50 -3.49 -7.55 -10.90
C THR A 50 -4.54 -7.43 -9.79
N ASP A 51 -5.83 -7.52 -10.13
CA ASP A 51 -6.91 -7.47 -9.12
C ASP A 51 -6.82 -8.61 -8.11
N LYS A 52 -6.33 -9.77 -8.55
CA LYS A 52 -6.11 -10.93 -7.67
C LYS A 52 -4.98 -10.66 -6.67
N GLU A 53 -3.88 -10.07 -7.13
CA GLU A 53 -2.74 -9.70 -6.27
C GLU A 53 -3.12 -8.58 -5.30
N LEU A 54 -3.85 -7.57 -5.77
CA LEU A 54 -4.42 -6.52 -4.94
C LEU A 54 -5.33 -7.13 -3.85
N SER A 55 -6.29 -7.97 -4.24
CA SER A 55 -7.19 -8.63 -3.27
C SER A 55 -6.43 -9.48 -2.24
N ALA A 56 -5.37 -10.18 -2.67
CA ALA A 56 -4.52 -10.96 -1.76
C ALA A 56 -3.72 -10.07 -0.79
N HIS A 57 -3.24 -8.91 -1.25
CA HIS A 57 -2.61 -7.91 -0.40
C HIS A 57 -3.60 -7.35 0.63
N GLN A 58 -4.82 -6.98 0.21
CA GLN A 58 -5.88 -6.54 1.13
C GLN A 58 -6.19 -7.57 2.20
N ALA A 59 -6.34 -8.85 1.83
CA ALA A 59 -6.64 -9.92 2.78
C ALA A 59 -5.52 -10.18 3.80
N LYS A 60 -4.25 -10.02 3.39
CA LYS A 60 -3.10 -10.13 4.31
C LYS A 60 -3.09 -8.98 5.30
N THR A 61 -3.26 -7.75 4.82
CA THR A 61 -3.32 -6.56 5.69
C THR A 61 -4.53 -6.63 6.62
N TRP A 62 -5.66 -7.19 6.18
CA TRP A 62 -6.83 -7.38 7.04
C TRP A 62 -6.64 -8.44 8.11
N LYS A 63 -5.90 -9.52 7.83
CA LYS A 63 -5.54 -10.51 8.86
C LYS A 63 -4.60 -9.95 9.92
N SER A 64 -3.69 -9.05 9.56
CA SER A 64 -2.86 -8.34 10.54
C SER A 64 -3.62 -7.23 11.28
N ARG A 65 -4.81 -6.83 10.82
CA ARG A 65 -5.68 -5.86 11.53
C ARG A 65 -6.46 -6.47 12.68
N SER A 66 -6.67 -7.80 12.68
CA SER A 66 -7.50 -8.53 13.64
C SER A 66 -6.73 -9.40 14.64
N SER A 67 -5.40 -9.33 14.64
CA SER A 67 -4.51 -9.95 15.64
C SER A 67 -3.94 -8.92 16.60
#